data_AF-A0AA45W325-F1
#
_entry.id   AF-A0AA45W325-F1
#
_cell.length_a   1.000
_cell.length_b   1.000
_cell.length_c   1.000
_cell.angle_alpha   90.00
_cell.angle_beta   90.00
_cell.angle_gamma   90.00
#
_symmetry.space_group_name_H-M   'P 1'
#
loop_
_entity.id
_entity.type
_entity.pdbx_description
1 polymer ?
#
loop_
_entity_poly.entity_id
_entity_poly.type
_entity_poly.pdbx_seq_one_letter_code
_entity_poly.pdbx_strand_id
1 'polypeptide(L)'
;MSNKLDSRKAKPPRRTRIKPGTPMLSAAEQVMLVTARGAVGDAHALLVDGRPVAARESLEALAEIYSDVQVSDGLERQMLYDLPPVWLIDSHLHRRREKALTHYLPGGQFNEHGVFELRDQENGLWVLVHPNDCWSGTLTGAQDFVKGEGLTGLIAIVTGDGVAATVDKLARKFKIGGPGHD
;
A
#
# COMPACT_ATOMS: atom_id res chain seq x y z
N MET A 1 -47.14 36.23 -16.40
CA MET A 1 -46.85 36.17 -14.96
C MET A 1 -45.61 35.31 -14.78
N SER A 2 -44.52 35.93 -14.33
CA SER A 2 -43.16 35.37 -14.37
C SER A 2 -42.81 34.75 -13.01
N ASN A 3 -42.49 33.46 -12.99
CA ASN A 3 -42.10 32.73 -11.77
C ASN A 3 -40.66 33.11 -11.40
N LYS A 4 -40.50 33.81 -10.28
CA LYS A 4 -39.20 34.10 -9.66
C LYS A 4 -38.59 32.80 -9.13
N LEU A 5 -37.46 32.38 -9.69
CA LEU A 5 -36.62 31.35 -9.09
C LEU A 5 -35.94 31.91 -7.83
N ASP A 6 -36.31 31.34 -6.69
CA ASP A 6 -35.77 31.63 -5.37
C ASP A 6 -34.35 31.03 -5.26
N SER A 7 -33.33 31.88 -5.43
CA SER A 7 -31.92 31.51 -5.34
C SER A 7 -31.46 31.38 -3.88
N ARG A 8 -31.87 30.29 -3.23
CA ARG A 8 -31.36 29.94 -1.90
C ARG A 8 -29.94 29.41 -2.02
N LYS A 9 -28.99 30.25 -1.59
CA LYS A 9 -27.57 29.95 -1.34
C LYS A 9 -27.38 28.55 -0.75
N ALA A 10 -26.94 27.60 -1.58
CA ALA A 10 -26.43 26.32 -1.11
C ALA A 10 -25.12 26.58 -0.36
N LYS A 11 -25.12 26.38 0.96
CA LYS A 11 -23.89 26.35 1.76
C LYS A 11 -23.02 25.21 1.23
N PRO A 12 -21.70 25.42 0.99
CA PRO A 12 -20.82 24.33 0.61
C PRO A 12 -20.81 23.27 1.73
N PRO A 13 -20.71 21.97 1.38
CA PRO A 13 -20.65 20.91 2.38
C PRO A 13 -19.49 21.19 3.33
N ARG A 14 -19.79 21.23 4.64
CA ARG A 14 -18.77 21.32 5.68
C ARG A 14 -17.82 20.15 5.50
N ARG A 15 -16.55 20.42 5.20
CA ARG A 15 -15.46 19.43 5.26
C ARG A 15 -15.55 18.74 6.62
N THR A 16 -15.96 17.48 6.62
CA THR A 16 -15.82 16.61 7.77
C THR A 16 -14.33 16.51 8.06
N ARG A 17 -13.91 17.13 9.17
CA ARG A 17 -12.57 17.00 9.72
C ARG A 17 -12.41 15.53 10.07
N ILE A 18 -11.69 14.77 9.22
CA ILE A 18 -11.30 13.40 9.51
C ILE A 18 -10.53 13.47 10.83
N LYS A 19 -11.02 12.77 11.86
CA LYS A 19 -10.32 12.66 13.14
C LYS A 19 -9.00 11.94 12.86
N PRO A 20 -7.82 12.50 13.21
CA PRO A 20 -6.59 11.72 13.19
C PRO A 20 -6.70 10.73 14.35
N GLY A 21 -6.64 9.42 14.10
CA GLY A 21 -6.84 8.50 15.23
C GLY A 21 -6.91 7.01 14.98
N THR A 22 -6.62 6.50 13.78
CA THR A 22 -6.25 5.09 13.65
C THR A 22 -4.92 5.07 12.91
N PRO A 23 -3.81 4.57 13.49
CA PRO A 23 -2.62 4.33 12.69
C PRO A 23 -3.05 3.41 11.54
N MET A 24 -2.93 3.88 10.31
CA MET A 24 -3.06 2.98 9.17
C MET A 24 -1.92 2.00 9.26
N LEU A 25 -2.26 0.72 9.30
CA LEU A 25 -1.28 -0.34 9.19
C LEU A 25 -0.45 -0.08 7.93
N SER A 26 0.87 -0.18 8.05
CA SER A 26 1.79 -0.15 6.91
C SER A 26 1.37 -1.23 5.91
N ALA A 27 1.78 -1.09 4.65
CA ALA A 27 1.43 -2.11 3.66
C ALA A 27 1.99 -3.49 4.04
N ALA A 28 3.16 -3.54 4.68
CA ALA A 28 3.73 -4.78 5.24
C ALA A 28 2.86 -5.34 6.38
N GLU A 29 2.38 -4.49 7.29
CA GLU A 29 1.47 -4.89 8.37
C GLU A 29 0.11 -5.37 7.83
N GLN A 30 -0.38 -4.79 6.73
CA GLN A 30 -1.60 -5.24 6.07
C GLN A 30 -1.43 -6.59 5.37
N VAL A 31 -0.36 -6.77 4.59
CA VAL A 31 -0.02 -8.05 3.94
C VAL A 31 0.11 -9.13 5.01
N MET A 32 0.84 -8.87 6.08
CA MET A 32 0.97 -9.78 7.20
C MET A 32 -0.38 -10.12 7.85
N LEU A 33 -1.24 -9.14 8.08
CA LEU A 33 -2.56 -9.38 8.64
C LEU A 33 -3.39 -10.33 7.76
N VAL A 34 -3.29 -10.18 6.43
CA VAL A 34 -3.95 -11.12 5.50
C VAL A 34 -3.31 -12.50 5.59
N THR A 35 -1.98 -12.61 5.52
CA THR A 35 -1.26 -13.88 5.63
C THR A 35 -1.61 -14.61 6.92
N ALA A 36 -1.67 -13.88 8.04
CA ALA A 36 -2.10 -14.42 9.33
C ALA A 36 -3.54 -14.93 9.30
N ARG A 37 -4.45 -14.20 8.64
CA ARG A 37 -5.84 -14.63 8.49
C ARG A 37 -5.98 -15.90 7.66
N GLY A 38 -5.22 -16.02 6.57
CA GLY A 38 -5.17 -17.21 5.73
C GLY A 38 -4.65 -18.43 6.49
N ALA A 39 -3.49 -18.30 7.13
CA ALA A 39 -2.88 -19.38 7.91
C ALA A 39 -3.76 -19.85 9.08
N VAL A 40 -4.48 -18.95 9.75
CA VAL A 40 -5.46 -19.33 10.79
C VAL A 40 -6.65 -20.10 10.20
N GLY A 41 -7.12 -19.71 9.00
CA GLY A 41 -8.16 -20.45 8.28
C GLY A 41 -7.71 -21.86 7.89
N ASP A 42 -6.50 -21.99 7.36
CA ASP A 42 -5.91 -23.28 6.96
C ASP A 42 -5.68 -24.19 8.18
N ALA A 43 -5.15 -23.65 9.27
CA ALA A 43 -4.98 -24.37 10.52
C ALA A 43 -6.32 -24.86 11.09
N HIS A 44 -7.39 -24.04 10.99
CA HIS A 44 -8.72 -24.46 11.39
C HIS A 44 -9.26 -25.60 10.52
N ALA A 45 -9.08 -25.55 9.19
CA ALA A 45 -9.47 -26.63 8.29
C ALA A 45 -8.72 -27.94 8.63
N LEU A 46 -7.41 -27.85 8.89
CA LEU A 46 -6.59 -28.99 9.31
C LEU A 46 -7.04 -29.59 10.64
N LEU A 47 -7.50 -28.76 11.60
CA LEU A 47 -8.07 -29.25 12.85
C LEU A 47 -9.41 -29.97 12.65
N VAL A 48 -10.27 -29.44 11.77
CA VAL A 48 -11.54 -30.09 11.41
C VAL A 48 -11.29 -31.46 10.77
N ASP A 49 -10.24 -31.58 9.94
CA ASP A 49 -9.83 -32.83 9.30
C ASP A 49 -9.05 -33.79 10.23
N GLY A 50 -8.92 -33.46 11.52
CA GLY A 50 -8.23 -34.32 12.49
C GLY A 50 -6.70 -34.36 12.33
N ARG A 51 -6.11 -33.31 11.75
CA ARG A 51 -4.65 -33.17 11.51
C ARG A 51 -4.03 -32.09 12.41
N PRO A 52 -4.01 -32.28 13.75
CA PRO A 52 -3.57 -31.25 14.69
C PRO A 52 -2.08 -30.90 14.62
N VAL A 53 -1.22 -31.86 14.23
CA VAL A 53 0.22 -31.62 14.06
C VAL A 53 0.47 -30.67 12.89
N ALA A 54 -0.17 -30.91 11.74
CA ALA A 54 -0.05 -30.04 10.58
C ALA A 54 -0.65 -28.64 10.83
N ALA A 55 -1.76 -28.56 11.59
CA ALA A 55 -2.31 -27.28 12.02
C ALA A 55 -1.33 -26.50 12.89
N ARG A 56 -0.64 -27.18 13.81
CA ARG A 56 0.38 -26.56 14.67
C ARG A 56 1.58 -26.06 13.86
N GLU A 57 2.11 -26.88 12.95
CA GLU A 57 3.24 -26.50 12.08
C GLU A 57 2.89 -25.28 11.21
N SER A 58 1.66 -25.19 10.71
CA SER A 58 1.17 -24.03 9.95
C SER A 58 1.16 -22.74 10.77
N LEU A 59 0.74 -22.82 12.04
CA LEU A 59 0.73 -21.68 12.96
C LEU A 59 2.14 -21.32 13.46
N GLU A 60 3.03 -22.31 13.65
CA GLU A 60 4.44 -22.09 14.01
C GLU A 60 5.19 -21.36 12.88
N ALA A 61 4.98 -21.76 11.62
CA ALA A 61 5.53 -21.06 10.45
C ALA A 61 5.04 -19.60 10.36
N LEU A 62 3.78 -19.33 10.69
CA LEU A 62 3.26 -17.96 10.78
C LEU A 62 3.95 -17.15 11.89
N ALA A 63 4.22 -17.77 13.04
CA ALA A 63 4.86 -17.11 14.18
C ALA A 63 6.31 -16.72 13.89
N GLU A 64 7.06 -17.56 13.16
CA GLU A 64 8.42 -17.24 12.69
C GLU A 64 8.41 -16.03 11.74
N ILE A 65 7.50 -16.02 10.75
CA ILE A 65 7.31 -14.89 9.84
C ILE A 65 6.97 -13.61 10.63
N TYR A 66 6.15 -13.71 11.67
CA TYR A 66 5.78 -12.55 12.50
C TYR A 66 6.96 -11.99 13.30
N SER A 67 7.80 -12.87 13.85
CA SER A 67 9.01 -12.50 14.60
C SER A 67 10.00 -11.74 13.71
N ASP A 68 10.24 -12.23 12.49
CA ASP A 68 11.17 -11.61 11.56
C ASP A 68 10.72 -10.23 11.10
N VAL A 69 9.41 -10.04 10.88
CA VAL A 69 8.89 -8.73 10.50
C VAL A 69 8.91 -7.75 11.67
N GLN A 70 8.63 -8.17 12.91
CA GLN A 70 8.70 -7.27 14.07
C GLN A 70 10.12 -6.71 14.30
N VAL A 71 11.15 -7.53 14.09
CA VAL A 71 12.56 -7.10 14.16
C VAL A 71 12.90 -6.17 12.99
N SER A 72 12.40 -6.47 11.79
CA SER A 72 12.58 -5.63 10.60
C SER A 72 11.91 -4.26 10.72
N ASP A 73 10.71 -4.18 11.31
CA ASP A 73 9.90 -2.95 11.40
C ASP A 73 10.54 -1.92 12.35
N GLY A 74 11.18 -2.38 13.43
CA GLY A 74 11.94 -1.53 14.35
C GLY A 74 13.19 -0.92 13.71
N LEU A 75 13.92 -1.71 12.92
CA LEU A 75 15.10 -1.26 12.17
C LEU A 75 14.73 -0.36 11.00
N GLU A 76 13.68 -0.69 10.22
CA GLU A 76 13.21 0.14 9.11
C GLU A 76 12.73 1.52 9.57
N ARG A 77 12.02 1.62 10.70
CA ARG A 77 11.60 2.93 11.24
C ARG A 77 12.78 3.80 11.63
N GLN A 78 13.84 3.21 12.18
CA GLN A 78 15.05 3.96 12.53
C GLN A 78 15.82 4.40 11.26
N MET A 79 15.89 3.53 10.24
CA MET A 79 16.51 3.88 8.95
C MET A 79 15.74 4.97 8.19
N LEU A 80 14.41 5.02 8.31
CA LEU A 80 13.59 6.05 7.65
C LEU A 80 13.82 7.46 8.19
N TYR A 81 14.31 7.62 9.43
CA TYR A 81 14.62 8.95 9.97
C TYR A 81 15.82 9.61 9.29
N ASP A 82 16.81 8.81 8.89
CA ASP A 82 18.02 9.29 8.22
C ASP A 82 17.82 9.45 6.70
N LEU A 83 16.67 9.00 6.19
CA LEU A 83 16.33 9.05 4.78
C LEU A 83 15.57 10.33 4.41
N PRO A 84 15.61 10.73 3.13
CA PRO A 84 14.80 11.82 2.63
C PRO A 84 13.30 11.58 2.89
N PRO A 85 12.53 12.64 3.17
CA PRO A 85 11.13 12.50 3.52
C PRO A 85 10.32 11.87 2.38
N VAL A 86 9.59 10.80 2.70
CA VAL A 86 8.80 10.02 1.73
C VAL A 86 7.81 10.90 0.96
N TRP A 87 7.18 11.87 1.62
CA TRP A 87 6.23 12.79 0.97
C TRP A 87 6.86 13.61 -0.17
N LEU A 88 8.16 13.91 -0.10
CA LEU A 88 8.89 14.64 -1.13
C LEU A 88 9.16 13.73 -2.33
N ILE A 89 9.53 12.47 -2.07
CA ILE A 89 9.68 11.44 -3.11
C ILE A 89 8.35 11.20 -3.81
N ASP A 90 7.27 11.01 -3.06
CA ASP A 90 5.92 10.83 -3.60
C ASP A 90 5.47 12.03 -4.43
N SER A 91 5.80 13.26 -4.01
CA SER A 91 5.54 14.45 -4.82
C SER A 91 6.27 14.43 -6.17
N HIS A 92 7.51 13.92 -6.20
CA HIS A 92 8.26 13.74 -7.44
C HIS A 92 7.69 12.63 -8.32
N LEU A 93 7.25 11.51 -7.72
CA LEU A 93 6.57 10.44 -8.42
C LEU A 93 5.24 10.92 -9.01
N HIS A 94 4.44 11.65 -8.24
CA HIS A 94 3.14 12.19 -8.65
C HIS A 94 3.27 13.09 -9.90
N ARG A 95 4.25 13.99 -9.93
CA ARG A 95 4.52 14.84 -11.12
C ARG A 95 4.87 14.04 -12.38
N ARG A 96 5.29 12.78 -12.22
CA ARG A 96 5.67 11.86 -13.30
C ARG A 96 4.84 10.59 -13.26
N ARG A 97 3.62 10.67 -12.71
CA ARG A 97 2.80 9.53 -12.32
C ARG A 97 2.62 8.50 -13.42
N GLU A 98 2.27 8.95 -14.62
CA GLU A 98 2.12 8.08 -15.79
C GLU A 98 3.40 7.31 -16.10
N LYS A 99 4.54 8.01 -16.17
CA LYS A 99 5.85 7.41 -16.41
C LYS A 99 6.31 6.49 -15.27
N ALA A 100 5.97 6.82 -14.02
CA ALA A 100 6.31 6.01 -12.86
C ALA A 100 5.51 4.70 -12.85
N LEU A 101 4.19 4.78 -12.99
CA LEU A 101 3.30 3.63 -12.98
C LEU A 101 3.56 2.71 -14.16
N THR A 102 3.72 3.22 -15.37
CA THR A 102 4.06 2.39 -16.55
C THR A 102 5.43 1.73 -16.45
N HIS A 103 6.37 2.31 -15.70
CA HIS A 103 7.71 1.74 -15.52
C HIS A 103 7.74 0.63 -14.48
N TYR A 104 7.08 0.82 -13.33
CA TYR A 104 7.10 -0.14 -12.22
C TYR A 104 5.97 -1.17 -12.29
N LEU A 105 4.89 -0.88 -12.99
CA LEU A 105 3.72 -1.74 -13.18
C LEU A 105 3.44 -1.88 -14.69
N PRO A 106 4.33 -2.56 -15.44
CA PRO A 106 4.14 -2.76 -16.87
C PRO A 106 2.83 -3.50 -17.15
N GLY A 107 2.14 -3.10 -18.23
CA GLY A 107 0.85 -3.69 -18.62
C GLY A 107 -0.38 -2.99 -18.02
N GLY A 108 -0.20 -2.10 -17.05
CA GLY A 108 -1.31 -1.31 -16.52
C GLY A 108 -1.67 -0.12 -17.42
N GLN A 109 -2.91 0.35 -17.31
CA GLN A 109 -3.48 1.37 -18.19
C GLN A 109 -4.27 2.41 -17.40
N PHE A 110 -4.28 3.66 -17.87
CA PHE A 110 -5.14 4.69 -17.32
C PHE A 110 -6.52 4.64 -17.98
N ASN A 111 -7.57 4.71 -17.17
CA ASN A 111 -8.93 4.91 -17.66
C ASN A 111 -9.24 6.41 -17.84
N GLU A 112 -10.43 6.71 -18.37
CA GLU A 112 -10.88 8.09 -18.64
C GLU A 112 -10.99 8.98 -17.39
N HIS A 113 -11.02 8.39 -16.19
CA HIS A 113 -11.04 9.10 -14.92
C HIS A 113 -9.65 9.30 -14.31
N GLY A 114 -8.58 8.92 -15.04
CA GLY A 114 -7.20 9.02 -14.57
C GLY A 114 -6.85 7.99 -13.49
N VAL A 115 -7.70 6.99 -13.25
CA VAL A 115 -7.37 5.83 -12.43
C VAL A 115 -6.49 4.90 -13.26
N PHE A 116 -5.38 4.46 -12.69
CA PHE A 116 -4.55 3.43 -13.29
C PHE A 116 -5.04 2.06 -12.84
N GLU A 117 -5.20 1.14 -13.78
CA GLU A 117 -5.61 -0.23 -13.52
C GLU A 117 -4.58 -1.19 -14.11
N LEU A 118 -4.06 -2.10 -13.29
CA LEU A 118 -3.34 -3.27 -13.74
C LEU A 118 -4.16 -4.50 -13.35
N ARG A 119 -4.40 -5.37 -14.33
CA ARG A 119 -4.99 -6.70 -14.09
C ARG A 119 -4.12 -7.72 -14.79
N ASP A 120 -3.44 -8.54 -14.02
CA ASP A 120 -2.67 -9.67 -14.49
C ASP A 120 -3.32 -10.94 -13.91
N GLN A 121 -4.06 -11.63 -14.78
CA GLN A 121 -4.79 -12.84 -14.40
C GLN A 121 -3.88 -14.05 -14.21
N GLU A 122 -2.68 -14.05 -14.82
CA GLU A 122 -1.74 -15.17 -14.71
C GLU A 122 -1.09 -15.18 -13.33
N ASN A 123 -0.77 -14.01 -12.80
CA ASN A 123 -0.16 -13.85 -11.47
C ASN A 123 -1.17 -13.47 -10.37
N GLY A 124 -2.47 -13.37 -10.69
CA GLY A 124 -3.52 -12.94 -9.77
C GLY A 124 -3.36 -11.49 -9.26
N LEU A 125 -2.49 -10.71 -9.89
CA LEU A 125 -2.17 -9.35 -9.51
C LEU A 125 -3.25 -8.39 -10.04
N TRP A 126 -3.87 -7.65 -9.15
CA TRP A 126 -4.82 -6.59 -9.48
C TRP A 126 -4.49 -5.34 -8.70
N VAL A 127 -4.27 -4.22 -9.38
CA VAL A 127 -3.93 -2.94 -8.73
C VAL A 127 -4.77 -1.83 -9.34
N LEU A 128 -5.41 -1.04 -8.46
CA LEU A 128 -6.00 0.24 -8.80
C LEU A 128 -5.21 1.36 -8.13
N VAL A 129 -4.82 2.38 -8.88
CA VAL A 129 -4.21 3.60 -8.36
C VAL A 129 -5.06 4.80 -8.74
N HIS A 130 -5.60 5.49 -7.76
CA HIS A 130 -6.41 6.68 -7.94
C HIS A 130 -5.57 7.92 -8.28
N PRO A 131 -6.17 8.99 -8.84
CA PRO A 131 -5.45 10.22 -9.19
C PRO A 131 -4.72 10.91 -8.03
N ASN A 132 -5.13 10.64 -6.79
CA ASN A 132 -4.49 11.15 -5.57
C ASN A 132 -3.40 10.22 -5.02
N ASP A 133 -2.98 9.21 -5.79
CA ASP A 133 -2.00 8.19 -5.43
C ASP A 133 -2.37 7.30 -4.24
N CYS A 134 -3.64 7.32 -3.83
CA CYS A 134 -4.20 6.21 -3.05
C CYS A 134 -4.33 5.00 -3.97
N TRP A 135 -4.04 3.81 -3.47
CA TRP A 135 -4.11 2.59 -4.25
C TRP A 135 -4.69 1.44 -3.44
N SER A 136 -5.22 0.45 -4.15
CA SER A 136 -5.73 -0.78 -3.57
C SER A 136 -5.58 -1.93 -4.55
N GLY A 137 -5.38 -3.14 -4.05
CA GLY A 137 -5.18 -4.27 -4.94
C GLY A 137 -4.98 -5.60 -4.24
N THR A 138 -4.93 -6.66 -5.04
CA THR A 138 -4.39 -7.98 -4.68
C THR A 138 -3.01 -8.09 -5.29
N LEU A 139 -1.97 -8.23 -4.45
CA LEU A 139 -0.59 -8.13 -4.90
C LEU A 139 0.10 -9.49 -5.00
N THR A 140 -0.47 -10.53 -4.37
CA THR A 140 0.07 -11.91 -4.38
C THR A 140 -0.84 -12.92 -5.09
N GLY A 141 -1.99 -12.49 -5.62
CA GLY A 141 -2.98 -13.37 -6.25
C GLY A 141 -3.86 -14.16 -5.28
N ALA A 142 -3.66 -13.98 -3.97
CA ALA A 142 -4.54 -14.52 -2.93
C ALA A 142 -5.72 -13.56 -2.66
N GLN A 143 -6.59 -13.89 -1.70
CA GLN A 143 -7.60 -12.95 -1.18
C GLN A 143 -6.96 -11.82 -0.34
N ASP A 144 -5.91 -11.18 -0.84
CA ASP A 144 -5.10 -10.17 -0.17
C ASP A 144 -5.44 -8.77 -0.64
N PHE A 145 -6.63 -8.30 -0.30
CA PHE A 145 -7.00 -6.93 -0.62
C PHE A 145 -6.31 -5.93 0.32
N VAL A 146 -5.25 -5.29 -0.18
CA VAL A 146 -4.42 -4.30 0.52
C VAL A 146 -4.79 -2.89 0.04
N LYS A 147 -4.67 -1.90 0.93
CA LYS A 147 -4.82 -0.48 0.60
C LYS A 147 -3.63 0.33 1.08
N GLY A 148 -3.18 1.29 0.29
CA GLY A 148 -2.10 2.17 0.67
C GLY A 148 -2.24 3.58 0.12
N GLU A 149 -1.37 4.45 0.61
CA GLU A 149 -1.22 5.82 0.15
C GLU A 149 0.22 6.04 -0.32
N GLY A 150 0.38 6.83 -1.37
CA GLY A 150 1.69 7.15 -1.93
C GLY A 150 2.21 6.05 -2.86
N LEU A 151 2.98 6.47 -3.87
CA LEU A 151 3.52 5.58 -4.89
C LEU A 151 4.78 4.88 -4.40
N THR A 152 5.50 5.45 -3.44
CA THR A 152 6.71 4.85 -2.87
C THR A 152 6.40 3.51 -2.21
N GLY A 153 5.34 3.45 -1.39
CA GLY A 153 4.92 2.20 -0.74
C GLY A 153 4.45 1.15 -1.75
N LEU A 154 3.70 1.56 -2.78
CA LEU A 154 3.31 0.66 -3.87
C LEU A 154 4.51 0.08 -4.60
N ILE A 155 5.49 0.92 -4.95
CA ILE A 155 6.70 0.49 -5.66
C ILE A 155 7.48 -0.50 -4.81
N ALA A 156 7.67 -0.21 -3.52
CA ALA A 156 8.38 -1.10 -2.58
C ALA A 156 7.79 -2.51 -2.59
N ILE A 157 6.46 -2.62 -2.51
CA ILE A 157 5.78 -3.92 -2.51
C ILE A 157 5.96 -4.63 -3.85
N VAL A 158 5.74 -3.92 -4.96
CA VAL A 158 5.76 -4.51 -6.30
C VAL A 158 7.16 -4.96 -6.70
N THR A 159 8.20 -4.23 -6.29
CA THR A 159 9.59 -4.63 -6.55
C THR A 159 10.12 -5.63 -5.53
N GLY A 160 9.41 -5.85 -4.42
CA GLY A 160 9.92 -6.60 -3.28
C GLY A 160 11.08 -5.90 -2.56
N ASP A 161 11.36 -4.63 -2.90
CA ASP A 161 12.35 -3.82 -2.21
C ASP A 161 11.71 -3.30 -0.91
N GLY A 162 12.33 -3.50 0.25
CA GLY A 162 11.85 -2.88 1.51
C GLY A 162 11.67 -1.36 1.37
N VAL A 163 10.85 -0.74 2.24
CA VAL A 163 10.48 0.68 2.07
C VAL A 163 11.71 1.57 2.15
N ALA A 164 12.64 1.29 3.08
CA ALA A 164 13.87 2.04 3.23
C ALA A 164 14.76 1.98 1.98
N ALA A 165 14.95 0.79 1.40
CA ALA A 165 15.72 0.60 0.17
C ALA A 165 15.09 1.32 -1.03
N THR A 166 13.75 1.27 -1.12
CA THR A 166 12.99 1.96 -2.16
C THR A 166 13.13 3.48 -2.05
N VAL A 167 12.99 4.02 -0.83
CA VAL A 167 13.15 5.45 -0.53
C VAL A 167 14.54 5.92 -0.94
N ASP A 168 15.60 5.21 -0.53
CA ASP A 168 16.98 5.55 -0.88
C ASP A 168 17.23 5.53 -2.40
N LYS A 169 16.81 4.46 -3.08
CA LYS A 169 16.93 4.31 -4.54
C LYS A 169 16.23 5.44 -5.30
N LEU A 170 15.00 5.78 -4.90
CA LEU A 170 14.21 6.84 -5.52
C LEU A 170 14.77 8.22 -5.20
N ALA A 171 15.24 8.45 -3.98
CA ALA A 171 15.89 9.69 -3.59
C ALA A 171 17.12 9.97 -4.45
N ARG A 172 18.00 8.99 -4.64
CA ARG A 172 19.17 9.11 -5.55
C ARG A 172 18.73 9.41 -6.97
N LYS A 173 17.72 8.70 -7.48
CA LYS A 173 17.16 8.90 -8.84
C LYS A 173 16.62 10.31 -9.05
N PHE A 174 16.03 10.91 -8.02
CA PHE A 174 15.47 12.26 -8.06
C PHE A 174 16.40 13.36 -7.55
N LYS A 175 17.60 12.98 -7.09
CA LYS A 175 18.58 13.89 -6.47
C LYS A 175 17.99 14.64 -5.27
N ILE A 176 17.23 13.93 -4.44
CA ILE A 176 16.65 14.46 -3.20
C ILE A 176 17.63 14.14 -2.07
N GLY A 177 18.15 15.17 -1.39
CA GLY A 177 19.03 15.02 -0.23
C GLY A 177 18.27 14.62 1.04
N GLY A 178 18.96 13.93 1.96
CA GLY A 178 18.44 13.64 3.30
C GLY A 178 18.43 14.88 4.19
N PRO A 179 17.70 14.85 5.32
CA PRO A 179 17.79 15.90 6.33
C PRO A 179 19.24 15.94 6.87
N GLY A 180 20.07 16.85 6.34
CA GLY A 180 21.50 16.93 6.64
C GLY A 180 22.39 17.26 5.44
N HIS A 181 21.84 17.35 4.22
CA HIS A 181 22.55 17.88 3.05
C HIS A 181 22.12 19.33 2.75
N ASP A 182 22.49 20.24 3.64
CA ASP A 182 22.63 21.68 3.35
C ASP A 182 24.12 22.05 3.34
#